data_AF-T1A294-F1
#
_entry.id   AF-T1A294-F1
#
_cell.length_a   1.000
_cell.length_b   1.000
_cell.length_c   1.000
_cell.angle_alpha   90.00
_cell.angle_beta   90.00
_cell.angle_gamma   90.00
#
_symmetry.space_group_name_H-M   'P 1'
#
loop_
_entity.id
_entity.type
_entity.pdbx_description
1 polymer ?
#
loop_
_entity_poly.entity_id
_entity_poly.type
_entity_poly.pdbx_seq_one_letter_code
_entity_poly.pdbx_strand_id
1 'polypeptide(L)'
;LLAEQARLETDAVAYSRYFPMAIRSARGATIEDVDGNRYIDWVAGISVLNLGHRHPRLEAALDRQRREVWHALELPTEARAAFLRELVAALPGGLRHHARILFTVTGGDAVETAVQIADFAQHRHGTIAFSGAYHGVHGGAVHLTSGARYRATTPFAGGRVIRVPYPDPYRPVLGADEGAAGTIAYLEHLVTDPASGVDPPAAVLVEPILGEGGYVVPPDDFLPSLR
;
A
#
# COMPACT_ATOMS: atom_id res chain seq x y z
N LEU A 1 -1.45 -30.41 10.03
CA LEU A 1 -0.89 -29.15 9.48
C LEU A 1 -1.12 -27.95 10.40
N LEU A 2 -2.36 -27.57 10.77
CA LEU A 2 -2.57 -26.43 11.69
C LEU A 2 -1.87 -26.60 13.05
N ALA A 3 -1.97 -27.78 13.67
CA ALA A 3 -1.25 -28.06 14.93
C ALA A 3 0.27 -28.04 14.78
N GLU A 4 0.78 -28.39 13.59
CA GLU A 4 2.20 -28.35 13.29
C GLU A 4 2.68 -26.91 13.10
N GLN A 5 1.90 -26.09 12.37
CA GLN A 5 2.13 -24.66 12.25
C GLN A 5 2.17 -23.98 13.62
N ALA A 6 1.19 -24.25 14.48
CA ALA A 6 1.13 -23.69 15.83
C ALA A 6 2.31 -24.13 16.72
N ARG A 7 2.91 -25.30 16.46
CA ARG A 7 4.08 -25.80 17.19
C ARG A 7 5.39 -25.19 16.68
N LEU A 8 5.48 -24.89 15.40
CA LEU A 8 6.74 -24.51 14.73
C LEU A 8 6.86 -23.01 14.47
N GLU A 9 5.74 -22.31 14.29
CA GLU A 9 5.71 -20.88 14.02
C GLU A 9 5.39 -20.08 15.28
N THR A 10 5.83 -18.82 15.30
CA THR A 10 5.54 -17.88 16.38
C THR A 10 4.07 -17.45 16.37
N ASP A 11 3.59 -16.96 17.50
CA ASP A 11 2.27 -16.36 17.64
C ASP A 11 2.03 -15.11 16.77
N ALA A 12 3.08 -14.55 16.16
CA ALA A 12 2.95 -13.46 15.20
C ALA A 12 2.21 -13.87 13.90
N VAL A 13 2.07 -15.17 13.63
CA VAL A 13 1.28 -15.67 12.50
C VAL A 13 -0.21 -15.59 12.83
N ALA A 14 -0.91 -14.69 12.12
CA ALA A 14 -2.28 -14.31 12.44
C ALA A 14 -3.34 -15.01 11.56
N TYR A 15 -3.09 -15.22 10.27
CA TYR A 15 -4.14 -15.60 9.32
C TYR A 15 -4.71 -17.00 9.54
N SER A 16 -3.91 -17.96 10.03
CA SER A 16 -4.40 -19.30 10.39
C SER A 16 -5.36 -19.30 11.59
N ARG A 17 -5.42 -18.19 12.36
CA ARG A 17 -6.39 -18.00 13.45
C ARG A 17 -7.74 -17.52 12.93
N TYR A 18 -7.74 -16.71 11.86
CA TYR A 18 -8.94 -16.22 11.20
C TYR A 18 -9.50 -17.23 10.20
N PHE A 19 -8.62 -17.95 9.51
CA PHE A 19 -8.93 -18.97 8.53
C PHE A 19 -8.25 -20.29 8.94
N PRO A 20 -8.87 -21.06 9.87
CA PRO A 20 -8.29 -22.30 10.39
C PRO A 20 -8.39 -23.43 9.37
N MET A 21 -7.66 -23.32 8.28
CA MET A 21 -7.61 -24.26 7.17
C MET A 21 -6.17 -24.50 6.71
N ALA A 22 -5.90 -25.66 6.13
CA ALA A 22 -4.60 -25.96 5.53
C ALA A 22 -4.76 -26.17 4.02
N ILE A 23 -4.17 -25.27 3.23
CA ILE A 23 -4.37 -25.22 1.78
C ILE A 23 -3.64 -26.37 1.09
N ARG A 24 -4.34 -27.10 0.22
CA ARG A 24 -3.77 -28.14 -0.66
C ARG A 24 -3.50 -27.60 -2.06
N SER A 25 -4.49 -26.94 -2.65
CA SER A 25 -4.38 -26.43 -4.02
C SER A 25 -5.28 -25.21 -4.23
N ALA A 26 -5.00 -24.45 -5.28
CA ALA A 26 -5.85 -23.33 -5.66
C ALA A 26 -5.78 -23.07 -7.18
N ARG A 27 -6.90 -22.64 -7.76
CA ARG A 27 -7.02 -22.26 -9.18
C ARG A 27 -8.11 -21.21 -9.35
N GLY A 28 -7.82 -20.16 -10.11
CA GLY A 28 -8.72 -19.02 -10.25
C GLY A 28 -9.02 -18.43 -8.87
N ALA A 29 -10.29 -18.22 -8.55
CA ALA A 29 -10.73 -17.74 -7.24
C ALA A 29 -11.09 -18.89 -6.28
N THR A 30 -10.69 -20.14 -6.53
CA THR A 30 -11.04 -21.28 -5.68
C THR A 30 -9.82 -21.84 -4.97
N ILE A 31 -9.95 -22.07 -3.66
CA ILE A 31 -8.99 -22.76 -2.80
C ILE A 31 -9.59 -24.09 -2.37
N GLU A 32 -8.79 -25.15 -2.39
CA GLU A 32 -9.11 -26.47 -1.83
C GLU A 32 -8.15 -26.77 -0.68
N ASP A 33 -8.69 -27.19 0.46
CA ASP A 33 -7.89 -27.59 1.62
C ASP A 33 -7.50 -29.07 1.61
N VAL A 34 -6.72 -29.49 2.60
CA VAL A 34 -6.28 -30.88 2.74
C VAL A 34 -7.37 -31.86 3.18
N ASP A 35 -8.53 -31.38 3.59
CA ASP A 35 -9.68 -32.20 3.98
C ASP A 35 -10.70 -32.32 2.82
N GLY A 36 -10.46 -31.60 1.71
CA GLY A 36 -11.29 -31.62 0.50
C GLY A 36 -12.37 -30.54 0.47
N ASN A 37 -12.39 -29.62 1.43
CA ASN A 37 -13.28 -28.47 1.40
C ASN A 37 -12.85 -27.49 0.31
N ARG A 38 -13.83 -26.83 -0.33
CA ARG A 38 -13.60 -25.85 -1.39
C ARG A 38 -14.16 -24.50 -0.99
N TYR A 39 -13.36 -23.47 -1.16
CA TYR A 39 -13.66 -22.09 -0.77
C TYR A 39 -13.54 -21.18 -1.99
N ILE A 40 -14.39 -20.15 -2.05
CA ILE A 40 -14.15 -19.01 -2.93
C ILE A 40 -13.26 -18.03 -2.15
N ASP A 41 -12.13 -17.64 -2.73
CA ASP A 41 -11.22 -16.66 -2.15
C ASP A 41 -11.73 -15.24 -2.40
N TRP A 42 -12.44 -14.68 -1.43
CA TRP A 42 -12.89 -13.28 -1.44
C TRP A 42 -11.81 -12.32 -0.95
N VAL A 43 -10.70 -12.83 -0.42
CA VAL A 43 -9.62 -12.05 0.18
C VAL A 43 -8.51 -11.78 -0.85
N ALA A 44 -8.36 -12.66 -1.85
CA ALA A 44 -7.39 -12.55 -2.95
C ALA A 44 -5.96 -12.31 -2.46
N GLY A 45 -5.54 -13.02 -1.41
CA GLY A 45 -4.22 -12.85 -0.79
C GLY A 45 -3.99 -11.47 -0.15
N ILE A 46 -5.05 -10.81 0.32
CA ILE A 46 -5.11 -9.40 0.74
C ILE A 46 -5.00 -8.48 -0.49
N SER A 47 -5.96 -8.66 -1.42
CA SER A 47 -6.12 -7.83 -2.62
C SER A 47 -4.90 -7.77 -3.56
N VAL A 48 -4.08 -8.83 -3.62
CA VAL A 48 -2.90 -8.91 -4.52
C VAL A 48 -3.06 -9.93 -5.65
N LEU A 49 -3.95 -10.91 -5.50
CA LEU A 49 -4.17 -11.98 -6.49
C LEU A 49 -5.20 -11.59 -7.56
N ASN A 50 -5.01 -10.46 -8.23
CA ASN A 50 -5.97 -9.92 -9.20
C ASN A 50 -6.25 -10.84 -10.39
N LEU A 51 -5.32 -11.73 -10.76
CA LEU A 51 -5.49 -12.73 -11.82
C LEU A 51 -5.97 -14.10 -11.29
N GLY A 52 -6.17 -14.23 -9.98
CA GLY A 52 -6.42 -15.48 -9.29
C GLY A 52 -5.21 -16.42 -9.25
N HIS A 53 -5.39 -17.57 -8.64
CA HIS A 53 -4.37 -18.60 -8.53
C HIS A 53 -4.10 -19.28 -9.87
N ARG A 54 -2.82 -19.51 -10.19
CA ARG A 54 -2.35 -20.30 -11.35
C ARG A 54 -2.93 -19.83 -12.68
N HIS A 55 -2.88 -18.52 -12.93
CA HIS A 55 -3.31 -17.96 -14.21
C HIS A 55 -2.43 -18.53 -15.35
N PRO A 56 -2.99 -19.17 -16.40
CA PRO A 56 -2.19 -19.92 -17.40
C PRO A 56 -1.12 -19.08 -18.11
N ARG A 57 -1.41 -17.80 -18.39
CA ARG A 57 -0.41 -16.90 -19.01
C ARG A 57 0.76 -16.59 -18.07
N LEU A 58 0.51 -16.50 -16.77
CA LEU A 58 1.55 -16.23 -15.77
C LEU A 58 2.40 -17.49 -15.56
N GLU A 59 1.77 -18.67 -15.47
CA GLU A 59 2.49 -19.96 -15.43
C GLU A 59 3.43 -20.09 -16.63
N ALA A 60 2.95 -19.85 -17.85
CA ALA A 60 3.78 -19.92 -19.05
C ALA A 60 4.93 -18.89 -19.09
N ALA A 61 4.74 -17.69 -18.51
CA ALA A 61 5.78 -16.67 -18.41
C ALA A 61 6.86 -17.06 -17.39
N LEU A 62 6.46 -17.54 -16.21
CA LEU A 62 7.36 -18.04 -15.17
C LEU A 62 8.17 -19.25 -15.66
N ASP A 63 7.52 -20.18 -16.37
CA ASP A 63 8.12 -21.37 -16.96
C ASP A 63 9.26 -21.06 -17.94
N ARG A 64 9.11 -19.97 -18.68
CA ARG A 64 10.13 -19.47 -19.60
C ARG A 64 11.26 -18.78 -18.83
N GLN A 65 10.91 -17.82 -17.98
CA GLN A 65 11.90 -17.02 -17.24
C GLN A 65 12.81 -17.87 -16.36
N ARG A 66 12.27 -18.91 -15.70
CA ARG A 66 13.08 -19.81 -14.84
C ARG A 66 14.15 -20.61 -15.60
N ARG A 67 14.11 -20.64 -16.93
CA ARG A 67 15.15 -21.28 -17.76
C ARG A 67 16.23 -20.30 -18.20
N GLU A 68 16.05 -19.02 -17.91
CA GLU A 68 16.95 -17.93 -18.28
C GLU A 68 17.66 -17.40 -17.02
N VAL A 69 17.35 -16.17 -16.61
CA VAL A 69 17.97 -15.50 -15.45
C VAL A 69 16.99 -15.46 -14.29
N TRP A 70 17.44 -15.93 -13.12
CA TRP A 70 16.64 -15.92 -11.90
C TRP A 70 16.78 -14.62 -11.12
N HIS A 71 18.02 -14.12 -11.02
CA HIS A 71 18.36 -12.92 -10.26
C HIS A 71 19.52 -12.20 -10.95
N ALA A 72 19.43 -10.87 -10.99
CA ALA A 72 20.47 -9.98 -11.46
C ALA A 72 20.45 -8.70 -10.62
N LEU A 73 21.52 -7.92 -10.70
CA LEU A 73 21.51 -6.52 -10.22
C LEU A 73 20.56 -5.69 -11.11
N GLU A 74 20.55 -4.36 -10.93
CA GLU A 74 19.75 -3.42 -11.74
C GLU A 74 20.27 -3.25 -13.19
N LEU A 75 20.72 -4.35 -13.80
CA LEU A 75 21.15 -4.41 -15.18
C LEU A 75 19.93 -4.58 -16.11
N PRO A 76 19.98 -4.03 -17.33
CA PRO A 76 18.90 -4.21 -18.29
C PRO A 76 18.71 -5.68 -18.69
N THR A 77 17.45 -6.09 -18.80
CA THR A 77 17.04 -7.35 -19.44
C THR A 77 15.86 -7.07 -20.35
N GLU A 78 15.61 -7.92 -21.35
CA GLU A 78 14.44 -7.75 -22.23
C GLU A 78 13.14 -7.81 -21.43
N ALA A 79 13.03 -8.71 -20.44
CA ALA A 79 11.87 -8.80 -19.56
C ALA A 79 11.63 -7.50 -18.77
N ARG A 80 12.70 -6.91 -18.20
CA ARG A 80 12.61 -5.63 -17.48
C ARG A 80 12.21 -4.49 -18.41
N ALA A 81 12.84 -4.40 -19.58
CA ALA A 81 12.56 -3.36 -20.56
C ALA A 81 11.12 -3.45 -21.11
N ALA A 82 10.64 -4.66 -21.42
CA ALA A 82 9.28 -4.91 -21.87
C ALA A 82 8.26 -4.49 -20.81
N PHE A 83 8.44 -4.91 -19.54
CA PHE A 83 7.55 -4.50 -18.46
C PHE A 83 7.54 -2.98 -18.26
N LEU A 84 8.70 -2.32 -18.29
CA LEU A 84 8.79 -0.86 -18.14
C LEU A 84 8.04 -0.12 -19.26
N ARG A 85 8.15 -0.60 -20.52
CA ARG A 85 7.41 -0.02 -21.65
C ARG A 85 5.90 -0.14 -21.45
N GLU A 86 5.41 -1.32 -21.08
CA GLU A 86 3.99 -1.56 -20.82
C GLU A 86 3.47 -0.74 -19.63
N LEU A 87 4.23 -0.71 -18.52
CA LEU A 87 3.86 0.05 -17.33
C LEU A 87 3.73 1.54 -17.65
N VAL A 88 4.75 2.13 -18.27
CA VAL A 88 4.73 3.56 -18.64
C VAL A 88 3.58 3.86 -19.61
N ALA A 89 3.31 2.96 -20.56
CA ALA A 89 2.18 3.09 -21.48
C ALA A 89 0.81 2.93 -20.80
N ALA A 90 0.72 2.37 -19.59
CA ALA A 90 -0.51 2.29 -18.81
C ALA A 90 -0.72 3.50 -17.89
N LEU A 91 0.31 4.30 -17.61
CA LEU A 91 0.21 5.44 -16.69
C LEU A 91 -0.75 6.53 -17.22
N PRO A 92 -1.52 7.19 -16.32
CA PRO A 92 -2.48 8.22 -16.70
C PRO A 92 -1.83 9.58 -16.93
N GLY A 93 -2.47 10.41 -17.76
CA GLY A 93 -2.13 11.82 -17.97
C GLY A 93 -0.65 12.06 -18.30
N GLY A 94 -0.07 13.11 -17.71
CA GLY A 94 1.34 13.49 -17.91
C GLY A 94 2.36 12.48 -17.37
N LEU A 95 1.97 11.57 -16.46
CA LEU A 95 2.89 10.57 -15.90
C LEU A 95 3.46 9.66 -16.99
N ARG A 96 2.69 9.35 -18.03
CA ARG A 96 3.13 8.58 -19.20
C ARG A 96 4.39 9.14 -19.87
N HIS A 97 4.59 10.45 -19.82
CA HIS A 97 5.68 11.13 -20.51
C HIS A 97 6.82 11.56 -19.57
N HIS A 98 6.53 11.71 -18.28
CA HIS A 98 7.47 12.28 -17.30
C HIS A 98 7.91 11.30 -16.21
N ALA A 99 7.21 10.18 -16.01
CA ALA A 99 7.55 9.25 -14.95
C ALA A 99 8.90 8.55 -15.18
N ARG A 100 9.57 8.27 -14.07
CA ARG A 100 10.71 7.36 -13.97
C ARG A 100 10.34 6.30 -12.94
N ILE A 101 10.68 5.05 -13.23
CA ILE A 101 10.25 3.90 -12.42
C ILE A 101 11.47 3.37 -11.66
N LEU A 102 11.32 3.26 -10.35
CA LEU A 102 12.21 2.53 -9.46
C LEU A 102 11.46 1.28 -8.96
N PHE A 103 12.13 0.13 -8.95
CA PHE A 103 11.53 -1.11 -8.46
C PHE A 103 11.85 -1.30 -6.99
N THR A 104 10.85 -1.75 -6.25
CA THR A 104 10.97 -2.23 -4.88
C THR A 104 10.33 -3.62 -4.78
N VAL A 105 10.36 -4.24 -3.59
CA VAL A 105 9.85 -5.62 -3.41
C VAL A 105 8.48 -5.63 -2.73
N THR A 106 8.17 -4.64 -1.90
CA THR A 106 6.93 -4.58 -1.12
C THR A 106 6.22 -3.22 -1.30
N GLY A 107 5.06 -3.06 -0.69
CA GLY A 107 4.44 -1.73 -0.56
C GLY A 107 5.16 -0.85 0.46
N GLY A 108 5.75 -1.45 1.51
CA GLY A 108 6.40 -0.71 2.59
C GLY A 108 7.68 -0.01 2.13
N ASP A 109 8.60 -0.74 1.50
CA ASP A 109 9.82 -0.17 0.92
C ASP A 109 9.54 0.80 -0.24
N ALA A 110 8.45 0.60 -1.01
CA ALA A 110 7.96 1.58 -1.98
C ALA A 110 7.59 2.92 -1.31
N VAL A 111 6.84 2.86 -0.20
CA VAL A 111 6.46 4.04 0.58
C VAL A 111 7.69 4.72 1.18
N GLU A 112 8.58 3.97 1.83
CA GLU A 112 9.81 4.53 2.42
C GLU A 112 10.65 5.25 1.37
N THR A 113 10.81 4.62 0.21
CA THR A 113 11.57 5.19 -0.91
C THR A 113 10.90 6.44 -1.47
N ALA A 114 9.57 6.44 -1.60
CA ALA A 114 8.83 7.62 -2.07
C ALA A 114 8.98 8.82 -1.12
N VAL A 115 8.92 8.59 0.19
CA VAL A 115 9.15 9.63 1.21
C VAL A 115 10.58 10.14 1.16
N GLN A 116 11.58 9.26 1.05
CA GLN A 116 12.98 9.66 0.92
C GLN A 116 13.23 10.51 -0.33
N ILE A 117 12.63 10.15 -1.47
CA ILE A 117 12.73 10.93 -2.70
C ILE A 117 12.09 12.31 -2.51
N ALA A 118 10.94 12.39 -1.84
CA ALA A 118 10.28 13.66 -1.56
C ALA A 118 11.12 14.55 -0.62
N ASP A 119 11.63 13.99 0.47
CA ASP A 119 12.51 14.69 1.41
C ASP A 119 13.76 15.23 0.71
N PHE A 120 14.39 14.40 -0.13
CA PHE A 120 15.55 14.77 -0.92
C PHE A 120 15.23 15.91 -1.90
N ALA A 121 14.11 15.82 -2.63
CA ALA A 121 13.71 16.80 -3.63
C ALA A 121 13.30 18.15 -3.02
N GLN A 122 12.71 18.14 -1.82
CA GLN A 122 12.24 19.34 -1.13
C GLN A 122 13.27 19.94 -0.17
N HIS A 123 14.41 19.26 0.06
CA HIS A 123 15.43 19.65 1.03
C HIS A 123 14.88 19.89 2.45
N ARG A 124 13.86 19.14 2.83
CA ARG A 124 13.21 19.21 4.14
C ARG A 124 12.58 17.87 4.47
N HIS A 125 12.23 17.68 5.74
CA HIS A 125 11.56 16.47 6.20
C HIS A 125 10.11 16.76 6.56
N GLY A 126 9.28 15.75 6.39
CA GLY A 126 7.95 15.72 6.96
C GLY A 126 6.92 15.23 5.97
N THR A 127 5.98 14.43 6.45
CA THR A 127 4.96 13.83 5.60
C THR A 127 3.60 13.97 6.27
N ILE A 128 2.66 14.54 5.55
CA ILE A 128 1.25 14.47 5.92
C ILE A 128 0.72 13.11 5.48
N ALA A 129 0.08 12.39 6.40
CA ALA A 129 -0.63 11.15 6.12
C ALA A 129 -2.02 11.19 6.75
N PHE A 130 -2.96 10.38 6.25
CA PHE A 130 -4.35 10.48 6.68
C PHE A 130 -4.70 9.49 7.81
N SER A 131 -5.71 9.82 8.61
CA SER A 131 -6.34 8.87 9.53
C SER A 131 -6.95 7.71 8.76
N GLY A 132 -6.93 6.49 9.31
CA GLY A 132 -7.41 5.29 8.61
C GLY A 132 -6.39 4.72 7.61
N ALA A 133 -5.36 5.48 7.21
CA ALA A 133 -4.39 5.01 6.22
C ALA A 133 -3.57 3.79 6.67
N TYR A 134 -3.15 2.99 5.69
CA TYR A 134 -2.17 1.91 5.80
C TYR A 134 -1.11 2.05 4.72
N HIS A 135 0.12 2.27 5.15
CA HIS A 135 1.28 2.51 4.28
C HIS A 135 2.43 1.54 4.59
N GLY A 136 2.11 0.39 5.17
CA GLY A 136 3.07 -0.63 5.60
C GLY A 136 3.43 -0.56 7.08
N VAL A 137 4.09 -1.60 7.55
CA VAL A 137 4.41 -1.80 8.99
C VAL A 137 5.89 -2.09 9.24
N HIS A 138 6.72 -1.98 8.19
CA HIS A 138 8.16 -2.15 8.27
C HIS A 138 8.86 -0.79 8.41
N GLY A 139 10.00 -0.78 9.11
CA GLY A 139 10.87 0.38 9.20
C GLY A 139 10.18 1.66 9.69
N GLY A 140 10.46 2.77 9.01
CA GLY A 140 9.85 4.07 9.24
C GLY A 140 8.43 4.19 8.69
N ALA A 141 8.08 3.42 7.65
CA ALA A 141 6.75 3.48 7.02
C ALA A 141 5.59 3.16 7.98
N VAL A 142 5.86 2.39 9.05
CA VAL A 142 4.86 2.12 10.10
C VAL A 142 4.29 3.39 10.75
N HIS A 143 5.05 4.50 10.74
CA HIS A 143 4.60 5.77 11.29
C HIS A 143 3.61 6.51 10.39
N LEU A 144 3.57 6.17 9.10
CA LEU A 144 2.60 6.66 8.12
C LEU A 144 1.28 5.89 8.24
N THR A 145 1.34 4.59 8.56
CA THR A 145 0.15 3.79 8.91
C THR A 145 -0.53 4.32 10.17
N SER A 146 -1.87 4.39 10.15
CA SER A 146 -2.70 5.02 11.18
C SER A 146 -2.99 4.14 12.40
N GLY A 147 -3.05 2.81 12.25
CA GLY A 147 -3.37 1.88 13.34
C GLY A 147 -2.32 1.88 14.47
N ALA A 148 -2.73 2.29 15.68
CA ALA A 148 -1.82 2.40 16.83
C ALA A 148 -1.12 1.08 17.20
N ARG A 149 -1.80 -0.06 17.03
CA ARG A 149 -1.23 -1.39 17.29
C ARG A 149 0.03 -1.69 16.48
N TYR A 150 0.15 -1.15 15.27
CA TYR A 150 1.32 -1.36 14.43
C TYR A 150 2.52 -0.52 14.90
N ARG A 151 2.27 0.65 15.48
CA ARG A 151 3.30 1.53 16.04
C ARG A 151 3.69 1.18 17.47
N ALA A 152 2.84 0.44 18.20
CA ALA A 152 3.06 0.14 19.62
C ALA A 152 4.39 -0.58 19.91
N THR A 153 4.90 -1.35 18.95
CA THR A 153 6.09 -2.20 19.11
C THR A 153 7.23 -1.83 18.17
N THR A 154 7.12 -0.72 17.41
CA THR A 154 8.20 -0.33 16.50
C THR A 154 9.38 0.28 17.27
N PRO A 155 10.61 -0.21 17.07
CA PRO A 155 11.79 0.41 17.66
C PRO A 155 12.28 1.63 16.85
N PHE A 156 11.72 1.86 15.67
CA PHE A 156 12.15 2.92 14.76
C PHE A 156 11.52 4.25 15.17
N ALA A 157 12.32 5.30 15.23
CA ALA A 157 11.80 6.65 15.40
C ALA A 157 10.93 7.01 14.19
N GLY A 158 9.74 7.54 14.45
CA GLY A 158 8.92 8.10 13.40
C GLY A 158 9.55 9.38 12.91
N GLY A 159 9.75 9.49 11.60
CA GLY A 159 9.96 10.79 10.98
C GLY A 159 8.82 11.75 11.35
N ARG A 160 8.92 13.00 10.89
CA ARG A 160 7.89 14.02 11.15
C ARG A 160 6.61 13.70 10.39
N VAL A 161 5.73 12.88 10.98
CA VAL A 161 4.43 12.53 10.40
C VAL A 161 3.33 13.37 11.04
N ILE A 162 2.63 14.14 10.21
CA ILE A 162 1.44 14.90 10.60
C ILE A 162 0.22 14.13 10.14
N ARG A 163 -0.77 13.94 11.02
CA ARG A 163 -1.96 13.16 10.70
C ARG A 163 -3.16 14.05 10.48
N VAL A 164 -3.76 13.96 9.30
CA VAL A 164 -4.95 14.71 8.89
C VAL A 164 -6.16 13.77 8.82
N PRO A 165 -7.37 14.19 9.24
CA PRO A 165 -8.55 13.36 9.06
C PRO A 165 -8.86 13.07 7.59
N TYR A 166 -9.07 11.80 7.24
CA TYR A 166 -9.56 11.40 5.91
C TYR A 166 -11.02 11.86 5.76
N PRO A 167 -11.44 12.35 4.57
CA PRO A 167 -12.81 12.81 4.37
C PRO A 167 -13.74 11.61 4.15
N ASP A 168 -14.04 10.86 5.22
CA ASP A 168 -15.03 9.79 5.19
C ASP A 168 -16.44 10.39 5.08
N PRO A 169 -17.17 10.21 3.96
CA PRO A 169 -18.51 10.76 3.79
C PRO A 169 -19.52 10.24 4.81
N TYR A 170 -19.28 9.04 5.37
CA TYR A 170 -20.17 8.37 6.31
C TYR A 170 -19.89 8.76 7.77
N ARG A 171 -18.62 9.05 8.10
CA ARG A 171 -18.19 9.42 9.47
C ARG A 171 -17.19 10.59 9.48
N PRO A 172 -17.62 11.79 9.05
CA PRO A 172 -16.71 12.90 8.95
C PRO A 172 -16.25 13.39 10.33
N VAL A 173 -14.94 13.58 10.49
CA VAL A 173 -14.32 14.01 11.77
C VAL A 173 -14.36 15.54 11.94
N LEU A 174 -14.22 16.27 10.84
CA LEU A 174 -14.14 17.74 10.85
C LEU A 174 -15.50 18.43 10.69
N GLY A 175 -16.60 17.67 10.72
CA GLY A 175 -17.96 18.15 10.48
C GLY A 175 -18.53 17.63 9.17
N ALA A 176 -19.86 17.65 9.03
CA ALA A 176 -20.55 17.21 7.82
C ALA A 176 -20.48 18.26 6.70
N ASP A 177 -19.26 18.60 6.30
CA ASP A 177 -19.02 19.53 5.19
C ASP A 177 -19.42 18.88 3.85
N GLU A 178 -19.75 19.73 2.87
CA GLU A 178 -19.97 19.24 1.50
C GLU A 178 -18.63 18.72 0.94
N GLY A 179 -18.62 17.43 0.59
CA GLY A 179 -17.45 16.80 -0.04
C GLY A 179 -16.23 16.75 0.88
N ALA A 180 -15.07 17.12 0.35
CA ALA A 180 -13.80 17.06 1.07
C ALA A 180 -13.40 18.39 1.74
N ALA A 181 -14.25 19.42 1.67
CA ALA A 181 -13.91 20.80 1.99
C ALA A 181 -13.25 20.99 3.37
N GLY A 182 -13.81 20.38 4.43
CA GLY A 182 -13.27 20.49 5.79
C GLY A 182 -11.85 19.94 5.93
N THR A 183 -11.60 18.76 5.34
CA THR A 183 -10.28 18.15 5.33
C THR A 183 -9.27 18.98 4.54
N ILE A 184 -9.67 19.51 3.38
CA ILE A 184 -8.81 20.36 2.55
C ILE A 184 -8.49 21.67 3.27
N ALA A 185 -9.49 22.36 3.81
CA ALA A 185 -9.29 23.61 4.56
C ALA A 185 -8.39 23.41 5.80
N TYR A 186 -8.55 22.28 6.50
CA TYR A 186 -7.66 21.95 7.62
C TYR A 186 -6.22 21.70 7.16
N LEU A 187 -6.04 20.96 6.06
CA LEU A 187 -4.71 20.73 5.48
C LEU A 187 -4.06 22.04 5.01
N GLU A 188 -4.81 22.90 4.32
CA GLU A 188 -4.37 24.23 3.89
C GLU A 188 -3.95 25.09 5.08
N HIS A 189 -4.73 25.12 6.16
CA HIS A 189 -4.37 25.83 7.39
C HIS A 189 -3.03 25.32 7.96
N LEU A 190 -2.83 24.00 8.03
CA LEU A 190 -1.58 23.42 8.54
C LEU A 190 -0.34 23.87 7.74
N VAL A 191 -0.46 24.00 6.41
CA VAL A 191 0.69 24.28 5.53
C VAL A 191 0.88 25.76 5.20
N THR A 192 -0.16 26.59 5.33
CA THR A 192 -0.11 28.02 4.95
C THR A 192 -0.06 28.99 6.13
N ASP A 193 -0.61 28.62 7.29
CA ASP A 193 -0.56 29.47 8.48
C ASP A 193 0.81 29.34 9.19
N PRO A 194 1.62 30.40 9.29
CA PRO A 194 2.91 30.36 9.99
C PRO A 194 2.78 30.06 11.49
N ALA A 195 1.59 30.19 12.08
CA ALA A 195 1.29 29.88 13.47
C ALA A 195 0.61 28.51 13.67
N SER A 196 0.47 27.68 12.63
CA SER A 196 -0.15 26.34 12.73
C SER A 196 0.61 25.37 13.64
N GLY A 197 1.89 25.66 13.93
CA GLY A 197 2.79 24.79 14.67
C GLY A 197 3.34 23.61 13.85
N VAL A 198 3.08 23.60 12.54
CA VAL A 198 3.56 22.59 11.60
C VAL A 198 4.61 23.20 10.67
N ASP A 199 5.83 22.63 10.68
CA ASP A 199 6.84 22.97 9.69
C ASP A 199 6.38 22.54 8.28
N PRO A 200 6.76 23.26 7.20
CA PRO A 200 6.39 22.87 5.85
C PRO A 200 6.79 21.42 5.52
N PRO A 201 5.83 20.54 5.19
CA PRO A 201 6.13 19.14 4.91
C PRO A 201 6.81 18.97 3.54
N ALA A 202 7.52 17.85 3.36
CA ALA A 202 8.07 17.44 2.08
C ALA A 202 7.00 16.80 1.16
N ALA A 203 6.02 16.10 1.73
CA ALA A 203 5.00 15.41 0.96
C ALA A 203 3.65 15.28 1.69
N VAL A 204 2.61 15.04 0.89
CA VAL A 204 1.33 14.47 1.32
C VAL A 204 1.25 13.05 0.73
N LEU A 205 1.06 12.05 1.60
CA LEU A 205 0.87 10.65 1.21
C LEU A 205 -0.57 10.25 1.47
N VAL A 206 -1.24 9.72 0.45
CA VAL A 206 -2.67 9.40 0.50
C VAL A 206 -2.99 8.15 -0.30
N GLU A 207 -3.87 7.32 0.24
CA GLU A 207 -4.55 6.27 -0.53
C GLU A 207 -5.74 6.89 -1.28
N PRO A 208 -5.87 6.70 -2.61
CA PRO A 208 -7.02 7.18 -3.36
C PRO A 208 -8.37 6.70 -2.81
N ILE A 209 -8.39 5.48 -2.27
CA ILE A 209 -9.48 4.86 -1.52
C ILE A 209 -8.79 4.16 -0.35
N LEU A 210 -9.22 4.40 0.90
CA LEU A 210 -8.63 3.72 2.05
C LEU A 210 -8.89 2.22 1.96
N GLY A 211 -7.85 1.39 1.97
CA GLY A 211 -7.99 -0.07 2.04
C GLY A 211 -8.29 -0.54 3.46
N GLU A 212 -7.23 -0.81 4.24
CA GLU A 212 -7.31 -1.30 5.62
C GLU A 212 -8.09 -0.36 6.56
N GLY A 213 -8.18 0.92 6.21
CA GLY A 213 -8.97 1.92 6.94
C GLY A 213 -10.48 1.69 6.90
N GLY A 214 -10.96 0.73 6.09
CA GLY A 214 -12.36 0.33 6.03
C GLY A 214 -12.98 0.41 4.63
N TYR A 215 -12.19 0.33 3.56
CA TYR A 215 -12.68 0.40 2.18
C TYR A 215 -13.48 1.69 1.92
N VAL A 216 -12.94 2.82 2.38
CA VAL A 216 -13.62 4.12 2.36
C VAL A 216 -13.32 4.84 1.06
N VAL A 217 -14.36 5.01 0.24
CA VAL A 217 -14.32 5.84 -0.96
C VAL A 217 -14.51 7.31 -0.53
N PRO A 218 -13.55 8.20 -0.81
CA PRO A 218 -13.69 9.61 -0.47
C PRO A 218 -14.69 10.30 -1.43
N PRO A 219 -15.14 11.51 -1.10
CA PRO A 219 -15.82 12.38 -2.05
C PRO A 219 -15.01 12.59 -3.35
N ASP A 220 -15.71 12.70 -4.49
CA ASP A 220 -15.10 12.82 -5.81
C ASP A 220 -14.19 14.06 -5.95
N ASP A 221 -14.44 15.11 -5.16
CA ASP A 221 -13.67 16.35 -5.13
C ASP A 221 -12.38 16.26 -4.30
N PHE A 222 -12.16 15.20 -3.51
CA PHE A 222 -11.01 15.09 -2.62
C PHE A 222 -9.67 15.10 -3.35
N LEU A 223 -9.44 14.13 -4.24
CA LEU A 223 -8.16 14.01 -4.96
C LEU A 223 -7.89 15.17 -5.92
N PRO A 224 -8.90 15.73 -6.63
CA PRO A 224 -8.73 16.98 -7.36
C PRO A 224 -8.31 18.15 -6.47
N SER A 225 -8.91 18.29 -5.28
CA SER A 225 -8.61 19.41 -4.36
C SER A 225 -7.24 19.29 -3.67
N LEU A 226 -6.66 18.09 -3.62
CA LEU A 226 -5.30 17.89 -3.10
C LEU A 226 -4.18 18.28 -4.08
N ARG A 227 -4.48 18.51 -5.36
CA ARG A 227 -3.49 18.79 -6.42
C ARG A 227 -3.34 20.28 -6.68
#